data_AF-A0A0S8BZH2-F1
#
_entry.id   AF-A0A0S8BZH2-F1
#
_cell.length_a   1.000
_cell.length_b   1.000
_cell.length_c   1.000
_cell.angle_alpha   90.00
_cell.angle_beta   90.00
_cell.angle_gamma   90.00
#
_symmetry.space_group_name_H-M   'P 1'
#
loop_
_entity.id
_entity.type
_entity.pdbx_description
1 polymer ?
#
loop_
_entity_poly.entity_id
_entity_poly.type
_entity_poly.pdbx_seq_one_letter_code
_entity_poly.pdbx_strand_id
1 'polypeptide(L)'
;MLMNRFIIGSSLVSLLALGCEGKREGPRPVESKQAESSALEPPRPAQFAERHPTFDTYWYQGAAELTRYELRQARYGDQHEGEAVLIFVTEDFLPKLQVKQEHGDSPDAISVLKLNAYRRFYTGIYPYTLMTSSFTPARASDGGTLKVSSTVQEWCGHVYSQINRREDGLHAILHSYFQDDADQKMVLPDAPLEDGIWAQIRIDPSKIEEGERELVPGLHYIRMRHKALRAYPVTVSRRAAAETELVDHPVTALELRYPALGRTLTIYYEPEFPHVIQAWEESVGPQRTTAVRTHAILDDYWNHNSPEDAAYRDALGLTE
;
A
#
# COMPACT_ATOMS: atom_id res chain seq x y z
N MET A 1 -52.63 58.84 -2.33
CA MET A 1 -53.79 59.59 -1.77
C MET A 1 -54.29 58.81 -0.58
N LEU A 2 -54.41 59.26 0.67
CA LEU A 2 -54.30 60.53 1.40
C LEU A 2 -53.73 60.10 2.78
N MET A 3 -52.57 60.57 3.24
CA MET A 3 -52.42 61.70 4.17
C MET A 3 -53.55 61.84 5.21
N ASN A 4 -53.20 61.63 6.48
CA ASN A 4 -53.70 62.49 7.55
C ASN A 4 -52.64 62.69 8.65
N ARG A 5 -52.43 63.96 8.99
CA ARG A 5 -51.51 64.48 10.03
C ARG A 5 -52.23 64.50 11.39
N PHE A 6 -51.48 64.64 12.49
CA PHE A 6 -51.47 65.84 13.36
C PHE A 6 -50.59 65.66 14.63
N ILE A 7 -49.70 66.65 14.85
CA ILE A 7 -49.20 67.30 16.10
C ILE A 7 -48.44 66.46 17.15
N ILE A 8 -47.11 66.60 17.32
CA ILE A 8 -46.30 67.60 18.10
C ILE A 8 -46.50 67.55 19.62
N GLY A 9 -45.45 67.14 20.33
CA GLY A 9 -45.24 67.35 21.76
C GLY A 9 -43.75 67.23 22.13
N SER A 10 -43.11 68.39 22.30
CA SER A 10 -41.71 68.57 22.70
C SER A 10 -41.45 68.14 24.14
N SER A 11 -40.33 67.48 24.41
CA SER A 11 -39.63 67.59 25.70
C SER A 11 -38.14 67.30 25.50
N LEU A 12 -37.38 68.39 25.51
CA LEU A 12 -35.93 68.46 25.55
C LEU A 12 -35.50 68.16 26.99
N VAL A 13 -34.77 67.07 27.22
CA VAL A 13 -34.04 66.84 28.47
C VAL A 13 -32.56 66.71 28.12
N SER A 14 -31.83 67.80 28.37
CA SER A 14 -30.38 67.82 28.41
C SER A 14 -29.90 67.04 29.63
N LEU A 15 -29.13 65.97 29.44
CA LEU A 15 -28.24 65.47 30.48
C LEU A 15 -26.80 65.38 29.96
N LEU A 16 -25.93 66.02 30.74
CA LEU A 16 -24.51 66.21 30.50
C LEU A 16 -23.76 64.88 30.41
N ALA A 17 -22.83 64.82 29.47
CA ALA A 17 -21.76 63.84 29.42
C ALA A 17 -20.83 64.05 30.64
N LEU A 18 -20.75 63.03 31.50
CA LEU A 18 -19.65 62.82 32.42
C LEU A 18 -18.96 61.53 31.98
N GLY A 19 -17.77 61.71 31.40
CA GLY A 19 -16.88 60.62 31.06
C GLY A 19 -16.35 59.93 32.32
N CYS A 20 -16.43 58.60 32.32
CA CYS A 20 -15.60 57.75 33.14
C CYS A 20 -14.71 56.93 32.21
N GLU A 21 -13.40 57.22 32.24
CA GLU A 21 -12.34 56.36 31.69
C GLU A 21 -12.36 55.01 32.41
N GLY A 22 -13.00 54.03 31.80
CA GLY A 22 -12.78 52.62 32.13
C GLY A 22 -11.56 52.11 31.37
N LYS A 23 -10.43 51.92 32.05
CA LYS A 23 -9.30 51.13 31.55
C LYS A 23 -9.82 49.72 31.22
N ARG A 24 -9.95 49.40 29.93
CA ARG A 24 -10.11 48.02 29.47
C ARG A 24 -8.77 47.32 29.63
N GLU A 25 -8.66 46.41 30.60
CA GLU A 25 -7.59 45.42 30.59
C GLU A 25 -7.78 44.54 29.36
N GLY A 26 -6.83 44.62 28.43
CA GLY A 26 -6.75 43.68 27.31
C GLY A 26 -6.49 42.26 27.83
N PRO A 27 -6.91 41.21 27.10
CA PRO A 27 -6.65 39.84 27.51
C PRO A 27 -5.15 39.64 27.71
N ARG A 28 -4.76 39.12 28.88
CA ARG A 28 -3.37 38.74 29.16
C ARG A 28 -2.94 37.70 28.12
N PRO A 29 -1.69 37.75 27.62
CA PRO A 29 -1.18 36.69 26.78
C PRO A 29 -1.21 35.42 27.62
N VAL A 30 -2.00 34.44 27.16
CA VAL A 30 -1.91 33.08 27.66
C VAL A 30 -0.53 32.61 27.26
N GLU A 31 0.36 32.44 28.24
CA GLU A 31 1.59 31.69 28.06
C GLU A 31 1.22 30.34 27.47
N SER A 32 1.47 30.17 26.17
CA SER A 32 1.42 28.88 25.53
C SER A 32 2.53 28.05 26.19
N LYS A 33 2.16 27.17 27.12
CA LYS A 33 2.97 25.99 27.38
C LYS A 33 3.21 25.36 26.02
N GLN A 34 4.44 25.45 25.52
CA GLN A 34 4.91 24.53 24.50
C GLN A 34 4.67 23.14 25.08
N ALA A 35 3.62 22.49 24.61
CA ALA A 35 3.53 21.05 24.74
C ALA A 35 4.75 20.54 23.98
N GLU A 36 5.70 19.94 24.70
CA GLU A 36 6.68 19.08 24.09
C GLU A 36 5.89 18.08 23.24
N SER A 37 5.96 18.26 21.92
CA SER A 37 5.44 17.30 20.96
C SER A 37 6.27 16.04 21.18
N SER A 38 5.75 15.13 22.01
CA SER A 38 6.13 13.73 21.95
C SER A 38 5.80 13.28 20.54
N ALA A 39 6.80 13.15 19.68
CA ALA A 39 6.61 12.54 18.37
C ALA A 39 5.91 11.19 18.58
N LEU A 40 4.88 10.92 17.79
CA LEU A 40 4.19 9.64 17.83
C LEU A 40 5.22 8.55 17.49
N GLU A 41 5.42 7.60 18.39
CA GLU A 41 6.31 6.44 18.18
C GLU A 41 5.47 5.16 18.10
N PRO A 42 4.83 4.88 16.95
CA PRO A 42 4.10 3.64 16.78
C PRO A 42 5.07 2.43 16.84
N PRO A 43 4.59 1.23 17.24
CA PRO A 43 5.45 0.06 17.36
C PRO A 43 6.18 -0.24 16.05
N ARG A 44 7.49 -0.45 16.12
CA ARG A 44 8.31 -0.82 14.96
C ARG A 44 8.26 -2.33 14.73
N PRO A 45 8.03 -2.80 13.49
CA PRO A 45 8.01 -4.23 13.13
C PRO A 45 9.14 -5.07 13.72
N ALA A 46 10.39 -4.64 13.57
CA ALA A 46 11.56 -5.40 14.05
C ALA A 46 11.55 -5.61 15.57
N GLN A 47 11.30 -4.54 16.34
CA GLN A 47 11.23 -4.61 17.81
C GLN A 47 10.01 -5.38 18.31
N PHE A 48 8.92 -5.37 17.54
CA PHE A 48 7.73 -6.17 17.86
C PHE A 48 8.00 -7.65 17.64
N ALA A 49 8.66 -8.03 16.54
CA ALA A 49 9.00 -9.41 16.23
C ALA A 49 9.91 -10.07 17.27
N GLU A 50 10.80 -9.33 17.93
CA GLU A 50 11.62 -9.85 19.05
C GLU A 50 10.76 -10.40 20.20
N ARG A 51 9.59 -9.80 20.43
CA ARG A 51 8.62 -10.22 21.47
C ARG A 51 7.55 -11.18 20.95
N HIS A 52 7.32 -11.16 19.63
CA HIS A 52 6.31 -11.94 18.92
C HIS A 52 6.96 -12.72 17.77
N PRO A 53 7.82 -13.71 18.06
CA PRO A 53 8.71 -14.33 17.07
C PRO A 53 8.02 -15.40 16.20
N THR A 54 6.69 -15.55 16.30
CA THR A 54 5.93 -16.53 15.53
C THR A 54 4.90 -15.84 14.66
N PHE A 55 4.53 -16.47 13.54
CA PHE A 55 3.50 -15.97 12.63
C PHE A 55 2.22 -15.57 13.39
N ASP A 56 1.71 -16.47 14.24
CA ASP A 56 0.44 -16.24 14.92
C ASP A 56 0.49 -15.06 15.90
N THR A 57 1.58 -14.95 16.66
CA THR A 57 1.73 -13.85 17.65
C THR A 57 2.00 -12.50 17.00
N TYR A 58 2.58 -12.49 15.79
CA TYR A 58 2.88 -11.29 15.05
C TYR A 58 1.69 -10.78 14.22
N TRP A 59 1.04 -11.68 13.48
CA TRP A 59 0.07 -11.30 12.45
C TRP A 59 -1.38 -11.30 12.93
N TYR A 60 -1.73 -12.01 14.02
CA TYR A 60 -3.10 -12.01 14.58
C TYR A 60 -3.26 -11.09 15.79
N GLN A 61 -2.45 -10.04 15.87
CA GLN A 61 -2.52 -9.02 16.94
C GLN A 61 -3.54 -7.90 16.67
N GLY A 62 -4.20 -7.92 15.51
CA GLY A 62 -5.27 -6.97 15.17
C GLY A 62 -4.81 -5.66 14.53
N ALA A 63 -3.54 -5.56 14.11
CA ALA A 63 -3.03 -4.42 13.35
C ALA A 63 -2.26 -4.88 12.10
N ALA A 64 -2.07 -3.95 11.16
CA ALA A 64 -1.32 -4.15 9.94
C ALA A 64 0.14 -3.74 10.10
N GLU A 65 1.02 -4.31 9.28
CA GLU A 65 2.35 -3.76 9.05
C GLU A 65 2.33 -2.85 7.82
N LEU A 66 2.65 -1.56 8.01
CA LEU A 66 2.77 -0.57 6.94
C LEU A 66 4.25 -0.25 6.77
N THR A 67 4.80 -0.46 5.57
CA THR A 67 6.21 -0.21 5.27
C THR A 67 6.36 0.70 4.07
N ARG A 68 7.05 1.83 4.24
CA ARG A 68 7.39 2.77 3.17
C ARG A 68 8.76 2.46 2.59
N TYR A 69 8.85 2.56 1.28
CA TYR A 69 10.07 2.43 0.49
C TYR A 69 10.29 3.68 -0.34
N GLU A 70 11.53 4.15 -0.40
CA GLU A 70 11.97 5.12 -1.40
C GLU A 70 12.07 4.40 -2.75
N LEU A 71 11.26 4.81 -3.72
CA LEU A 71 11.14 4.18 -5.02
C LEU A 71 11.92 4.99 -6.07
N ARG A 72 12.70 4.30 -6.89
CA ARG A 72 13.23 4.82 -8.16
C ARG A 72 12.68 3.96 -9.28
N GLN A 73 11.64 4.45 -9.93
CA GLN A 73 10.90 3.73 -10.95
C GLN A 73 11.48 4.00 -12.34
N ALA A 74 11.85 2.94 -13.05
CA ALA A 74 12.24 3.07 -14.45
C ALA A 74 10.99 3.13 -15.35
N ARG A 75 10.84 4.23 -16.11
CA ARG A 75 9.72 4.42 -17.05
C ARG A 75 10.13 5.40 -18.16
N TYR A 76 9.71 5.12 -19.39
CA TYR A 76 10.04 5.94 -20.58
C TYR A 76 11.54 6.17 -20.85
N GLY A 77 12.42 5.29 -20.35
CA GLY A 77 13.87 5.42 -20.52
C GLY A 77 14.57 6.12 -19.35
N ASP A 78 13.81 6.79 -18.50
CA ASP A 78 14.32 7.55 -17.36
C ASP A 78 14.04 6.87 -16.02
N GLN A 79 14.70 7.41 -14.99
CA GLN A 79 14.49 7.06 -13.58
C GLN A 79 13.67 8.14 -12.90
N HIS A 80 12.58 7.73 -12.25
CA HIS A 80 11.64 8.64 -11.60
C HIS A 80 11.62 8.36 -10.11
N GLU A 81 11.89 9.39 -9.30
CA GLU A 81 11.71 9.31 -7.85
C GLU A 81 10.23 9.17 -7.50
N GLY A 82 9.97 8.44 -6.44
CA GLY A 82 8.65 8.20 -5.93
C GLY A 82 8.66 7.45 -4.62
N GLU A 83 7.51 6.90 -4.30
CA GLU A 83 7.30 6.13 -3.08
C GLU A 83 6.58 4.83 -3.39
N ALA A 84 6.86 3.82 -2.58
CA ALA A 84 6.08 2.60 -2.53
C ALA A 84 5.70 2.31 -1.08
N VAL A 85 4.51 1.77 -0.87
CA VAL A 85 4.04 1.33 0.45
C VAL A 85 3.54 -0.09 0.32
N LEU A 86 4.09 -0.99 1.13
CA LEU A 86 3.59 -2.35 1.28
C LEU A 86 2.84 -2.44 2.61
N ILE A 87 1.59 -2.90 2.55
CA ILE A 87 0.74 -3.08 3.72
C ILE A 87 0.35 -4.55 3.81
N PHE A 88 0.73 -5.20 4.91
CA PHE A 88 0.40 -6.59 5.20
C PHE A 88 -0.56 -6.67 6.38
N VAL A 89 -1.62 -7.47 6.25
CA VAL A 89 -2.61 -7.67 7.33
C VAL A 89 -3.30 -9.01 7.18
N THR A 90 -3.62 -9.67 8.31
CA THR A 90 -4.46 -10.87 8.28
C THR A 90 -5.94 -10.49 8.25
N GLU A 91 -6.71 -11.14 7.40
CA GLU A 91 -8.14 -10.91 7.27
C GLU A 91 -8.87 -12.23 6.98
N ASP A 92 -10.11 -12.33 7.44
CA ASP A 92 -10.99 -13.42 7.04
C ASP A 92 -11.51 -13.19 5.62
N PHE A 93 -11.40 -14.21 4.78
CA PHE A 93 -11.73 -14.16 3.36
C PHE A 93 -12.70 -15.27 2.99
N LEU A 94 -13.70 -14.96 2.16
CA LEU A 94 -14.68 -15.91 1.66
C LEU A 94 -14.27 -16.38 0.25
N PRO A 95 -13.67 -17.59 0.07
CA PRO A 95 -13.06 -17.99 -1.20
C PRO A 95 -14.06 -18.08 -2.36
N LYS A 96 -15.28 -18.50 -2.06
CA LYS A 96 -16.36 -18.58 -3.06
C LYS A 96 -16.72 -17.19 -3.59
N LEU A 97 -16.97 -16.25 -2.69
CA LEU A 97 -17.35 -14.88 -3.03
C LEU A 97 -16.17 -13.99 -3.47
N GLN A 98 -14.94 -14.36 -3.12
CA GLN A 98 -13.70 -13.61 -3.39
C GLN A 98 -13.67 -12.21 -2.76
N VAL A 99 -14.13 -12.13 -1.50
CA VAL A 99 -14.25 -10.90 -0.72
C VAL A 99 -13.84 -11.13 0.73
N LYS A 100 -13.51 -10.05 1.44
CA LYS A 100 -13.36 -10.06 2.89
C LYS A 100 -14.69 -10.42 3.57
N GLN A 101 -14.62 -11.19 4.65
CA GLN A 101 -15.74 -11.40 5.55
C GLN A 101 -15.82 -10.22 6.52
N GLU A 102 -16.81 -9.35 6.33
CA GLU A 102 -16.95 -8.13 7.15
C GLU A 102 -17.79 -8.34 8.42
N HIS A 103 -18.68 -9.34 8.44
CA HIS A 103 -19.63 -9.54 9.52
C HIS A 103 -20.11 -10.98 9.62
N GLY A 104 -20.61 -11.33 10.82
CA GLY A 104 -21.08 -12.66 11.17
C GLY A 104 -19.95 -13.69 11.19
N ASP A 105 -20.25 -14.89 11.65
CA ASP A 105 -19.34 -16.03 11.54
C ASP A 105 -19.67 -16.83 10.27
N SER A 106 -18.64 -17.27 9.55
CA SER A 106 -18.79 -18.10 8.36
C SER A 106 -17.85 -19.30 8.46
N PRO A 107 -18.37 -20.54 8.44
CA PRO A 107 -17.52 -21.73 8.44
C PRO A 107 -16.70 -21.85 7.13
N ASP A 108 -17.09 -21.12 6.08
CA ASP A 108 -16.41 -21.12 4.78
C ASP A 108 -15.29 -20.08 4.70
N ALA A 109 -15.13 -19.25 5.73
CA ALA A 109 -14.08 -18.24 5.75
C ALA A 109 -12.72 -18.86 6.08
N ILE A 110 -11.70 -18.32 5.42
CA ILE A 110 -10.31 -18.69 5.69
C ILE A 110 -9.49 -17.44 5.90
N SER A 111 -8.50 -17.53 6.80
CA SER A 111 -7.55 -16.45 7.02
C SER A 111 -6.59 -16.33 5.83
N VAL A 112 -6.43 -15.11 5.34
CA VAL A 112 -5.43 -14.73 4.32
C VAL A 112 -4.49 -13.69 4.90
N LEU A 113 -3.23 -13.73 4.48
CA LEU A 113 -2.35 -12.57 4.57
C LEU A 113 -2.60 -11.73 3.31
N LYS A 114 -3.33 -10.63 3.50
CA LYS A 114 -3.54 -9.63 2.44
C LYS A 114 -2.28 -8.78 2.32
N LEU A 115 -1.81 -8.63 1.08
CA LEU A 115 -0.88 -7.56 0.71
C LEU A 115 -1.64 -6.49 -0.06
N ASN A 116 -1.36 -5.24 0.28
CA ASN A 116 -1.69 -4.04 -0.46
C ASN A 116 -0.39 -3.34 -0.85
N ALA A 117 -0.01 -3.40 -2.13
CA ALA A 117 1.21 -2.83 -2.69
C ALA A 117 0.90 -1.57 -3.49
N TYR A 118 1.19 -0.42 -2.90
CA TYR A 118 1.00 0.91 -3.49
C TYR A 118 2.31 1.43 -4.08
N ARG A 119 2.23 2.14 -5.20
CA ARG A 119 3.34 2.93 -5.76
C ARG A 119 2.84 4.25 -6.31
N ARG A 120 3.60 5.32 -6.09
CA ARG A 120 3.39 6.62 -6.74
C ARG A 120 4.70 7.22 -7.19
N PHE A 121 4.73 7.73 -8.41
CA PHE A 121 5.87 8.42 -9.00
C PHE A 121 5.37 9.34 -10.11
N TYR A 122 6.17 10.32 -10.51
CA TYR A 122 5.85 11.20 -11.63
C TYR A 122 6.65 10.79 -12.87
N THR A 123 6.09 10.96 -14.06
CA THR A 123 6.87 10.98 -15.32
C THR A 123 6.79 12.37 -15.91
N GLY A 124 7.76 13.23 -15.59
CA GLY A 124 7.66 14.66 -15.87
C GLY A 124 6.52 15.28 -15.04
N ILE A 125 5.41 15.63 -15.69
CA ILE A 125 4.25 16.26 -15.02
C ILE A 125 3.14 15.27 -14.66
N TYR A 126 3.17 14.04 -15.18
CA TYR A 126 2.06 13.08 -15.04
C TYR A 126 2.29 12.17 -13.81
N PRO A 127 1.38 12.15 -12.82
CA PRO A 127 1.45 11.20 -11.73
C PRO A 127 0.99 9.82 -12.20
N TYR A 128 1.76 8.81 -11.83
CA TYR A 128 1.34 7.42 -11.84
C TYR A 128 0.98 7.02 -10.41
N THR A 129 -0.19 6.41 -10.25
CA THR A 129 -0.61 5.77 -9.00
C THR A 129 -1.01 4.34 -9.30
N LEU A 130 -0.32 3.40 -8.67
CA LEU A 130 -0.55 1.97 -8.83
C LEU A 130 -0.90 1.37 -7.49
N MET A 131 -1.84 0.43 -7.50
CA MET A 131 -2.22 -0.34 -6.31
C MET A 131 -2.49 -1.77 -6.72
N THR A 132 -1.81 -2.72 -6.10
CA THR A 132 -2.05 -4.15 -6.28
C THR A 132 -2.38 -4.79 -4.94
N SER A 133 -3.51 -5.49 -4.87
CA SER A 133 -3.89 -6.27 -3.70
C SER A 133 -3.77 -7.75 -4.02
N SER A 134 -3.14 -8.55 -3.14
CA SER A 134 -3.12 -10.00 -3.22
C SER A 134 -3.61 -10.64 -1.93
N PHE A 135 -4.28 -11.78 -2.05
CA PHE A 135 -4.95 -12.47 -0.95
C PHE A 135 -4.43 -13.91 -0.90
N THR A 136 -3.35 -14.11 -0.14
CA THR A 136 -2.67 -15.40 -0.02
C THR A 136 -3.10 -16.07 1.28
N PRO A 137 -3.56 -17.33 1.27
CA PRO A 137 -3.91 -18.08 2.49
C PRO A 137 -2.78 -17.99 3.54
N ALA A 138 -3.12 -17.53 4.75
CA ALA A 138 -2.14 -17.29 5.82
C ALA A 138 -1.59 -18.61 6.40
N ARG A 139 -2.33 -19.70 6.20
CA ARG A 139 -1.94 -21.06 6.58
C ARG A 139 -1.84 -21.89 5.32
N ALA A 140 -0.96 -22.89 5.36
CA ALA A 140 -0.74 -23.79 4.25
C ALA A 140 -2.08 -24.36 3.76
N SER A 141 -2.50 -23.88 2.60
CA SER A 141 -3.55 -24.47 1.80
C SER A 141 -2.93 -24.68 0.43
N ASP A 142 -3.12 -25.86 -0.14
CA ASP A 142 -2.51 -26.29 -1.40
C ASP A 142 -2.91 -25.40 -2.61
N GLY A 143 -3.83 -24.44 -2.43
CA GLY A 143 -4.45 -23.65 -3.49
C GLY A 143 -3.74 -22.35 -3.88
N GLY A 144 -2.66 -21.91 -3.21
CA GLY A 144 -1.97 -20.66 -3.56
C GLY A 144 -2.83 -19.38 -3.42
N THR A 145 -2.37 -18.26 -3.98
CA THR A 145 -3.07 -16.96 -3.90
C THR A 145 -4.45 -17.02 -4.56
N LEU A 146 -5.48 -16.62 -3.80
CA LEU A 146 -6.89 -16.78 -4.18
C LEU A 146 -7.37 -15.67 -5.12
N LYS A 147 -6.84 -14.46 -4.92
CA LYS A 147 -7.22 -13.26 -5.66
C LYS A 147 -6.03 -12.33 -5.79
N VAL A 148 -5.95 -11.68 -6.94
CA VAL A 148 -5.12 -10.50 -7.15
C VAL A 148 -5.95 -9.46 -7.89
N SER A 149 -5.89 -8.21 -7.49
CA SER A 149 -6.45 -7.08 -8.24
C SER A 149 -5.44 -5.96 -8.35
N SER A 150 -5.37 -5.29 -9.49
CA SER A 150 -4.43 -4.20 -9.72
C SER A 150 -5.11 -3.03 -10.43
N THR A 151 -4.79 -1.81 -10.02
CA THR A 151 -5.16 -0.59 -10.71
C THR A 151 -3.93 0.18 -11.12
N VAL A 152 -3.98 0.79 -12.30
CA VAL A 152 -3.02 1.80 -12.76
C VAL A 152 -3.81 3.03 -13.15
N GLN A 153 -3.48 4.17 -12.53
CA GLN A 153 -4.12 5.46 -12.77
C GLN A 153 -3.06 6.49 -13.12
N GLU A 154 -3.29 7.20 -14.21
CA GLU A 154 -2.49 8.35 -14.67
C GLU A 154 -3.38 9.25 -15.53
N TRP A 155 -2.92 10.45 -15.92
CA TRP A 155 -3.80 11.43 -16.56
C TRP A 155 -4.36 11.01 -17.93
N CYS A 156 -3.74 10.06 -18.64
CA CYS A 156 -4.24 9.57 -19.92
C CYS A 156 -5.37 8.54 -19.75
N GLY A 157 -5.52 7.91 -18.58
CA GLY A 157 -6.58 6.95 -18.34
C GLY A 157 -6.32 5.98 -17.18
N HIS A 158 -7.33 5.16 -16.91
CA HIS A 158 -7.30 4.18 -15.82
C HIS A 158 -7.48 2.77 -16.35
N VAL A 159 -6.83 1.83 -15.67
CA VAL A 159 -6.97 0.40 -15.94
C VAL A 159 -7.15 -0.36 -14.64
N TYR A 160 -8.08 -1.31 -14.66
CA TYR A 160 -8.31 -2.26 -13.60
C TYR A 160 -8.16 -3.67 -14.13
N SER A 161 -7.35 -4.50 -13.46
CA SER A 161 -7.22 -5.93 -13.73
C SER A 161 -7.48 -6.74 -12.48
N GLN A 162 -8.06 -7.93 -12.63
CA GLN A 162 -8.28 -8.84 -11.53
C GLN A 162 -8.13 -10.28 -11.99
N ILE A 163 -7.50 -11.10 -11.16
CA ILE A 163 -7.46 -12.56 -11.26
C ILE A 163 -8.17 -13.14 -10.04
N ASN A 164 -9.10 -14.06 -10.27
CA ASN A 164 -9.68 -14.91 -9.25
C ASN A 164 -9.31 -16.37 -9.54
N ARG A 165 -8.69 -17.03 -8.58
CA ARG A 165 -8.47 -18.47 -8.64
C ARG A 165 -9.78 -19.20 -8.38
N ARG A 166 -10.12 -20.13 -9.29
CA ARG A 166 -11.29 -21.01 -9.26
C ARG A 166 -10.84 -22.44 -9.48
N GLU A 167 -11.75 -23.39 -9.27
CA GLU A 167 -11.48 -24.82 -9.46
C GLU A 167 -11.06 -25.14 -10.90
N ASP A 168 -11.56 -24.39 -11.88
CA ASP A 168 -11.31 -24.55 -13.32
C ASP A 168 -10.20 -23.64 -13.86
N GLY A 169 -9.46 -22.93 -13.00
CA GLY A 169 -8.31 -22.10 -13.37
C GLY A 169 -8.39 -20.66 -12.88
N LEU A 170 -7.70 -19.77 -13.58
CA LEU A 170 -7.57 -18.36 -13.21
C LEU A 170 -8.52 -17.51 -14.05
N HIS A 171 -9.60 -17.04 -13.43
CA HIS A 171 -10.57 -16.15 -14.08
C HIS A 171 -10.04 -14.73 -14.04
N ALA A 172 -9.67 -14.20 -15.20
CA ALA A 172 -9.10 -12.87 -15.35
C ALA A 172 -10.07 -11.91 -16.03
N ILE A 173 -10.17 -10.69 -15.50
CA ILE A 173 -10.85 -9.57 -16.12
C ILE A 173 -9.89 -8.38 -16.23
N LEU A 174 -10.08 -7.59 -17.29
CA LEU A 174 -9.39 -6.33 -17.54
C LEU A 174 -10.43 -5.32 -18.01
N HIS A 175 -10.44 -4.14 -17.39
CA HIS A 175 -11.14 -2.97 -17.88
C HIS A 175 -10.12 -1.89 -18.18
N SER A 176 -10.08 -1.43 -19.43
CA SER A 176 -9.04 -0.51 -19.90
C SER A 176 -9.62 0.59 -20.77
N TYR A 177 -9.18 1.82 -20.51
CA TYR A 177 -9.43 2.96 -21.39
C TYR A 177 -8.72 2.85 -22.77
N PHE A 178 -7.64 2.07 -22.86
CA PHE A 178 -6.74 2.05 -24.02
C PHE A 178 -7.16 1.01 -25.07
N GLN A 179 -7.18 1.42 -26.33
CA GLN A 179 -7.69 0.64 -27.46
C GLN A 179 -7.08 -0.77 -27.61
N ASP A 180 -5.76 -0.89 -27.47
CA ASP A 180 -5.06 -2.17 -27.69
C ASP A 180 -5.38 -3.21 -26.62
N ASP A 181 -5.76 -2.75 -25.42
CA ASP A 181 -6.16 -3.61 -24.33
C ASP A 181 -7.67 -3.82 -24.32
N ALA A 182 -8.43 -2.73 -24.35
CA ALA A 182 -9.88 -2.67 -24.17
C ALA A 182 -10.34 -3.51 -22.96
N ASP A 183 -11.63 -3.85 -22.95
CA ASP A 183 -12.18 -4.76 -21.95
C ASP A 183 -11.91 -6.22 -22.36
N GLN A 184 -11.40 -7.01 -21.42
CA GLN A 184 -11.11 -8.43 -21.63
C GLN A 184 -11.67 -9.29 -20.50
N LYS A 185 -12.06 -10.51 -20.86
CA LYS A 185 -12.44 -11.57 -19.93
C LYS A 185 -11.90 -12.89 -20.45
N MET A 186 -11.16 -13.61 -19.62
CA MET A 186 -10.53 -14.88 -19.99
C MET A 186 -10.39 -15.81 -18.80
N VAL A 187 -10.21 -17.10 -19.08
CA VAL A 187 -9.82 -18.10 -18.09
C VAL A 187 -8.45 -18.63 -18.51
N LEU A 188 -7.45 -18.46 -17.66
CA LEU A 188 -6.10 -18.98 -17.87
C LEU A 188 -5.98 -20.35 -17.17
N PRO A 189 -5.08 -21.23 -17.65
CA PRO A 189 -4.68 -22.40 -16.88
C PRO A 189 -4.22 -22.01 -15.48
N ASP A 190 -4.42 -22.93 -14.53
CA ASP A 190 -3.96 -22.68 -13.18
C ASP A 190 -2.43 -22.57 -13.10
N ALA A 191 -1.94 -21.52 -12.45
CA ALA A 191 -0.51 -21.24 -12.31
C ALA A 191 -0.25 -20.36 -11.06
N PRO A 192 0.92 -20.45 -10.40
CA PRO A 192 1.28 -19.54 -9.33
C PRO A 192 1.31 -18.07 -9.79
N LEU A 193 0.90 -17.17 -8.90
CA LEU A 193 0.85 -15.73 -9.16
C LEU A 193 2.05 -15.06 -8.49
N GLU A 194 2.84 -14.28 -9.24
CA GLU A 194 3.98 -13.56 -8.68
C GLU A 194 3.58 -12.59 -7.57
N ASP A 195 2.43 -11.91 -7.71
CA ASP A 195 1.93 -10.99 -6.66
C ASP A 195 1.66 -11.70 -5.33
N GLY A 196 1.53 -13.04 -5.34
CA GLY A 196 1.40 -13.89 -4.16
C GLY A 196 2.71 -14.17 -3.41
N ILE A 197 3.85 -14.08 -4.11
CA ILE A 197 5.18 -14.40 -3.57
C ILE A 197 5.55 -13.47 -2.42
N TRP A 198 5.18 -12.21 -2.52
CA TRP A 198 5.43 -11.20 -1.49
C TRP A 198 4.83 -11.59 -0.14
N ALA A 199 3.57 -12.05 -0.12
CA ALA A 199 2.94 -12.57 1.08
C ALA A 199 3.58 -13.91 1.50
N GLN A 200 3.93 -14.78 0.54
CA GLN A 200 4.58 -16.05 0.85
C GLN A 200 5.94 -15.88 1.54
N ILE A 201 6.73 -14.85 1.18
CA ILE A 201 7.97 -14.50 1.89
C ILE A 201 7.69 -14.20 3.37
N ARG A 202 6.62 -13.44 3.66
CA ARG A 202 6.24 -13.06 5.02
C ARG A 202 5.60 -14.20 5.82
N ILE A 203 5.01 -15.18 5.15
CA ILE A 203 4.39 -16.38 5.76
C ILE A 203 5.46 -17.43 6.05
N ASP A 204 6.10 -17.94 5.00
CA ASP A 204 7.13 -18.97 5.05
C ASP A 204 7.86 -18.98 3.70
N PRO A 205 9.05 -18.35 3.61
CA PRO A 205 9.78 -18.26 2.36
C PRO A 205 10.22 -19.64 1.87
N SER A 206 10.40 -20.64 2.75
CA SER A 206 10.84 -21.98 2.37
C SER A 206 9.85 -22.73 1.46
N LYS A 207 8.59 -22.30 1.43
CA LYS A 207 7.54 -22.84 0.55
C LYS A 207 7.59 -22.31 -0.88
N ILE A 208 8.44 -21.32 -1.15
CA ILE A 208 8.65 -20.83 -2.51
C ILE A 208 9.55 -21.82 -3.24
N GLU A 209 8.98 -22.53 -4.21
CA GLU A 209 9.68 -23.49 -5.05
C GLU A 209 10.71 -22.79 -5.95
N GLU A 210 11.95 -23.27 -5.91
CA GLU A 210 13.06 -22.85 -6.76
C GLU A 210 13.15 -23.70 -8.04
N GLY A 211 13.92 -23.25 -9.03
CA GLY A 211 14.13 -23.90 -10.31
C GLY A 211 13.31 -23.32 -11.46
N GLU A 212 13.28 -24.05 -12.57
CA GLU A 212 12.52 -23.71 -13.78
C GLU A 212 11.04 -24.04 -13.59
N ARG A 213 10.16 -23.06 -13.84
CA ARG A 213 8.71 -23.18 -13.64
C ARG A 213 7.95 -22.11 -14.41
N GLU A 214 6.63 -22.11 -14.31
CA GLU A 214 5.78 -21.09 -14.93
C GLU A 214 5.04 -20.27 -13.87
N LEU A 215 5.08 -18.95 -14.02
CA LEU A 215 4.39 -18.00 -13.13
C LEU A 215 3.64 -16.98 -13.96
N VAL A 216 2.50 -16.50 -13.46
CA VAL A 216 1.88 -15.27 -13.97
C VAL A 216 2.63 -14.08 -13.35
N PRO A 217 3.31 -13.24 -14.16
CA PRO A 217 4.05 -12.07 -13.65
C PRO A 217 3.11 -11.07 -12.98
N GLY A 218 3.67 -10.19 -12.15
CA GLY A 218 2.87 -9.22 -11.40
C GLY A 218 1.95 -8.39 -12.31
N LEU A 219 0.68 -8.22 -11.92
CA LEU A 219 -0.32 -7.54 -12.76
C LEU A 219 0.09 -6.11 -13.13
N HIS A 220 0.76 -5.41 -12.20
CA HIS A 220 1.31 -4.09 -12.43
C HIS A 220 2.39 -4.09 -13.54
N TYR A 221 3.25 -5.11 -13.57
CA TYR A 221 4.26 -5.27 -14.62
C TYR A 221 3.63 -5.57 -15.97
N ILE A 222 2.70 -6.56 -16.02
CA ILE A 222 1.97 -6.91 -17.23
C ILE A 222 1.35 -5.67 -17.86
N ARG A 223 0.71 -4.85 -17.02
CA ARG A 223 0.10 -3.60 -17.44
C ARG A 223 1.14 -2.59 -17.92
N MET A 224 2.12 -2.24 -17.10
CA MET A 224 3.10 -1.21 -17.45
C MET A 224 3.90 -1.57 -18.70
N ARG A 225 4.18 -2.84 -18.94
CA ARG A 225 4.99 -3.29 -20.09
C ARG A 225 4.17 -3.79 -21.27
N HIS A 226 2.84 -3.65 -21.22
CA HIS A 226 1.90 -4.09 -22.27
C HIS A 226 2.20 -5.52 -22.72
N LYS A 227 2.30 -6.43 -21.74
CA LYS A 227 2.52 -7.86 -21.99
C LYS A 227 1.19 -8.60 -21.99
N ALA A 228 1.14 -9.74 -22.68
CA ALA A 228 -0.04 -10.59 -22.64
C ALA A 228 -0.19 -11.16 -21.22
N LEU A 229 -1.41 -11.17 -20.70
CA LEU A 229 -1.69 -11.79 -19.42
C LEU A 229 -1.73 -13.31 -19.59
N ARG A 230 -0.65 -13.98 -19.18
CA ARG A 230 -0.52 -15.45 -19.17
C ARG A 230 0.62 -15.86 -18.25
N ALA A 231 0.76 -17.16 -18.02
CA ALA A 231 1.96 -17.71 -17.41
C ALA A 231 3.16 -17.58 -18.38
N TYR A 232 4.33 -17.31 -17.80
CA TYR A 232 5.62 -17.25 -18.50
C TYR A 232 6.62 -18.16 -17.79
N PRO A 233 7.52 -18.82 -18.56
CA PRO A 233 8.67 -19.50 -17.98
C PRO A 233 9.53 -18.54 -17.15
N VAL A 234 9.91 -19.00 -15.97
CA VAL A 234 10.72 -18.27 -14.99
C VAL A 234 11.70 -19.24 -14.32
N THR A 235 12.91 -18.75 -14.08
CA THR A 235 13.87 -19.38 -13.19
C THR A 235 13.76 -18.69 -11.83
N VAL A 236 13.41 -19.44 -10.79
CA VAL A 236 13.39 -18.95 -9.41
C VAL A 236 14.63 -19.44 -8.69
N SER A 237 15.37 -18.56 -8.03
CA SER A 237 16.55 -18.94 -7.25
C SER A 237 16.68 -18.14 -5.97
N ARG A 238 17.24 -18.75 -4.93
CA ARG A 238 17.53 -18.08 -3.67
C ARG A 238 19.03 -18.03 -3.40
N ARG A 239 19.50 -16.88 -2.90
CA ARG A 239 20.86 -16.72 -2.38
C ARG A 239 20.80 -16.21 -0.95
N ALA A 240 21.32 -17.01 -0.01
CA ALA A 240 21.52 -16.59 1.36
C ALA A 240 22.74 -15.65 1.47
N ALA A 241 22.72 -14.75 2.46
CA ALA A 241 23.79 -13.79 2.72
C ALA A 241 24.24 -13.02 1.46
N ALA A 242 23.27 -12.60 0.65
CA ALA A 242 23.51 -11.77 -0.52
C ALA A 242 23.89 -10.35 -0.09
N GLU A 243 24.94 -9.83 -0.71
CA GLU A 243 25.34 -8.43 -0.61
C GLU A 243 24.76 -7.65 -1.80
N THR A 244 24.30 -6.43 -1.55
CA THR A 244 23.79 -5.47 -2.54
C THR A 244 24.06 -4.07 -2.03
N GLU A 245 24.16 -3.09 -2.92
CA GLU A 245 24.25 -1.68 -2.58
C GLU A 245 22.96 -1.08 -2.02
N LEU A 246 21.83 -1.82 -2.08
CA LEU A 246 20.53 -1.35 -1.60
C LEU A 246 20.32 -1.59 -0.09
N VAL A 247 21.11 -2.47 0.53
CA VAL A 247 21.00 -2.86 1.94
C VAL A 247 22.40 -2.92 2.54
N ASP A 248 22.58 -2.37 3.74
CA ASP A 248 23.89 -2.20 4.38
C ASP A 248 24.40 -3.44 5.14
N HIS A 249 23.68 -4.55 5.07
CA HIS A 249 24.01 -5.82 5.69
C HIS A 249 23.57 -7.02 4.83
N PRO A 250 24.11 -8.23 5.07
CA PRO A 250 23.72 -9.41 4.30
C PRO A 250 22.25 -9.79 4.50
N VAL A 251 21.57 -10.08 3.39
CA VAL A 251 20.14 -10.44 3.35
C VAL A 251 19.91 -11.69 2.52
N THR A 252 18.70 -12.25 2.53
CA THR A 252 18.32 -13.28 1.56
C THR A 252 17.80 -12.62 0.29
N ALA A 253 18.32 -13.03 -0.87
CA ALA A 253 17.82 -12.60 -2.18
C ALA A 253 17.01 -13.72 -2.82
N LEU A 254 15.75 -13.44 -3.17
CA LEU A 254 14.91 -14.28 -4.03
C LEU A 254 14.85 -13.63 -5.42
N GLU A 255 15.39 -14.32 -6.41
CA GLU A 255 15.43 -13.85 -7.80
C GLU A 255 14.43 -14.62 -8.66
N LEU A 256 13.64 -13.89 -9.45
CA LEU A 256 12.72 -14.39 -10.45
C LEU A 256 13.17 -13.85 -11.82
N ARG A 257 13.78 -14.72 -12.63
CA ARG A 257 14.27 -14.36 -13.96
C ARG A 257 13.32 -14.88 -15.02
N TYR A 258 12.78 -13.97 -15.84
CA TYR A 258 11.86 -14.26 -16.95
C TYR A 258 12.57 -14.00 -18.29
N PRO A 259 13.22 -15.00 -18.92
CA PRO A 259 14.01 -14.81 -20.13
C PRO A 259 13.20 -14.23 -21.29
N ALA A 260 11.99 -14.76 -21.52
CA ALA A 260 11.11 -14.32 -22.62
C ALA A 260 10.63 -12.87 -22.46
N LEU A 261 10.70 -12.32 -21.25
CA LEU A 261 10.32 -10.94 -20.94
C LEU A 261 11.53 -10.00 -20.85
N GLY A 262 12.76 -10.53 -20.89
CA GLY A 262 13.97 -9.76 -20.60
C GLY A 262 13.92 -9.11 -19.22
N ARG A 263 13.26 -9.77 -18.25
CA ARG A 263 12.97 -9.23 -16.93
C ARG A 263 13.60 -10.07 -15.83
N THR A 264 14.15 -9.41 -14.83
CA THR A 264 14.53 -10.03 -13.55
C THR A 264 13.95 -9.21 -12.41
N LEU A 265 13.28 -9.86 -11.46
CA LEU A 265 12.87 -9.28 -10.18
C LEU A 265 13.69 -9.94 -9.07
N THR A 266 14.33 -9.13 -8.23
CA THR A 266 15.03 -9.61 -7.03
C THR A 266 14.42 -8.97 -5.80
N ILE A 267 13.99 -9.78 -4.83
CA ILE A 267 13.43 -9.33 -3.56
C ILE A 267 14.44 -9.65 -2.46
N TYR A 268 14.84 -8.64 -1.69
CA TYR A 268 15.78 -8.74 -0.59
C TYR A 268 15.04 -8.69 0.74
N TYR A 269 15.18 -9.73 1.55
CA TYR A 269 14.46 -9.87 2.81
C TYR A 269 15.32 -10.50 3.91
N GLU A 270 14.95 -10.23 5.16
CA GLU A 270 15.61 -10.78 6.33
C GLU A 270 15.49 -12.30 6.39
N PRO A 271 16.58 -13.05 6.65
CA PRO A 271 16.51 -14.50 6.79
C PRO A 271 15.62 -14.91 7.97
N GLU A 272 15.57 -14.11 9.03
CA GLU A 272 14.78 -14.35 10.24
C GLU A 272 13.36 -13.81 10.10
N PHE A 273 12.43 -14.46 10.81
CA PHE A 273 11.05 -13.98 10.97
C PHE A 273 11.06 -12.55 11.56
N PRO A 274 10.26 -11.59 11.04
CA PRO A 274 9.09 -11.75 10.18
C PRO A 274 9.41 -11.64 8.69
N HIS A 275 10.64 -11.98 8.28
CA HIS A 275 11.14 -11.95 6.91
C HIS A 275 10.92 -10.57 6.26
N VAL A 276 11.31 -9.53 6.99
CA VAL A 276 11.11 -8.13 6.57
C VAL A 276 11.74 -7.93 5.20
N ILE A 277 10.96 -7.40 4.26
CA ILE A 277 11.46 -7.04 2.93
C ILE A 277 12.19 -5.70 3.05
N GLN A 278 13.52 -5.72 2.90
CA GLN A 278 14.37 -4.54 3.02
C GLN A 278 14.44 -3.76 1.72
N ALA A 279 14.47 -4.45 0.58
CA ALA A 279 14.52 -3.81 -0.72
C ALA A 279 14.00 -4.75 -1.81
N TRP A 280 13.74 -4.20 -2.99
CA TRP A 280 13.67 -5.00 -4.21
C TRP A 280 14.22 -4.21 -5.39
N GLU A 281 14.62 -4.94 -6.42
CA GLU A 281 14.96 -4.39 -7.71
C GLU A 281 14.28 -5.16 -8.84
N GLU A 282 13.94 -4.44 -9.91
CA GLU A 282 13.39 -5.01 -11.12
C GLU A 282 14.18 -4.47 -12.32
N SER A 283 14.81 -5.36 -13.07
CA SER A 283 15.49 -5.03 -14.32
C SER A 283 14.63 -5.48 -15.50
N VAL A 284 14.44 -4.60 -16.49
CA VAL A 284 13.76 -4.89 -17.76
C VAL A 284 14.64 -4.38 -18.89
N GLY A 285 15.43 -5.27 -19.50
CA GLY A 285 16.53 -4.88 -20.38
C GLY A 285 17.51 -3.94 -19.63
N PRO A 286 17.83 -2.74 -20.17
CA PRO A 286 18.74 -1.80 -19.52
C PRO A 286 18.10 -0.98 -18.38
N GLN A 287 16.78 -1.06 -18.20
CA GLN A 287 16.05 -0.27 -17.23
C GLN A 287 16.01 -0.98 -15.88
N ARG A 288 16.36 -0.27 -14.80
CA ARG A 288 16.38 -0.79 -13.43
C ARG A 288 15.46 0.02 -12.53
N THR A 289 14.49 -0.63 -11.90
CA THR A 289 13.67 -0.04 -10.82
C THR A 289 14.20 -0.54 -9.49
N THR A 290 14.26 0.30 -8.47
CA THR A 290 14.66 -0.09 -7.11
C THR A 290 13.68 0.48 -6.09
N ALA A 291 13.45 -0.22 -5.00
CA ALA A 291 12.81 0.36 -3.83
C ALA A 291 13.51 -0.08 -2.55
N VAL A 292 13.81 0.87 -1.68
CA VAL A 292 14.59 0.66 -0.45
C VAL A 292 13.77 1.08 0.75
N ARG A 293 13.66 0.21 1.75
CA ARG A 293 12.85 0.44 2.95
C ARG A 293 13.38 1.64 3.72
N THR A 294 12.48 2.53 4.14
CA THR A 294 12.82 3.72 4.92
C THR A 294 12.11 3.77 6.26
N HIS A 295 10.81 3.45 6.29
CA HIS A 295 9.97 3.52 7.49
C HIS A 295 9.11 2.27 7.58
N ALA A 296 8.77 1.85 8.79
CA ALA A 296 7.70 0.90 9.00
C ALA A 296 7.08 1.03 10.39
N ILE A 297 5.78 0.83 10.45
CA ILE A 297 4.99 0.89 11.67
C ILE A 297 4.01 -0.29 11.71
N LEU A 298 3.63 -0.71 12.91
CA LEU A 298 2.47 -1.57 13.15
C LEU A 298 1.32 -0.71 13.63
N ASP A 299 0.17 -0.79 12.96
CA ASP A 299 -0.95 0.09 13.22
C ASP A 299 -2.27 -0.46 12.68
N ASP A 300 -3.38 -0.20 13.38
CA ASP A 300 -4.74 -0.50 12.94
C ASP A 300 -5.32 0.66 12.13
N TYR A 301 -4.55 1.08 11.11
CA TYR A 301 -4.70 2.34 10.35
C TYR A 301 -6.10 2.66 9.83
N TRP A 302 -7.00 1.68 9.68
CA TRP A 302 -8.40 1.91 9.34
C TRP A 302 -9.17 2.70 10.41
N ASN A 303 -8.70 2.70 11.66
CA ASN A 303 -9.22 3.50 12.76
C ASN A 303 -8.64 4.93 12.80
N HIS A 304 -7.64 5.23 11.96
CA HIS A 304 -6.90 6.49 11.90
C HIS A 304 -7.22 7.28 10.62
N ASN A 305 -8.46 7.77 10.53
CA ASN A 305 -9.00 8.42 9.33
C ASN A 305 -9.43 9.88 9.54
N SER A 306 -9.04 10.47 10.67
CA SER A 306 -9.30 11.87 11.00
C SER A 306 -8.10 12.78 10.66
N PRO A 307 -8.29 14.10 10.48
CA PRO A 307 -7.18 15.03 10.31
C PRO A 307 -6.15 14.98 11.46
N GLU A 308 -6.60 14.68 12.67
CA GLU A 308 -5.76 14.56 13.86
C GLU A 308 -4.78 13.38 13.80
N ASP A 309 -5.06 12.37 12.98
CA ASP A 309 -4.20 11.20 12.76
C ASP A 309 -3.00 11.48 11.84
N ALA A 310 -2.77 12.74 11.45
CA ALA A 310 -1.66 13.14 10.57
C ALA A 310 -0.29 12.66 11.05
N ALA A 311 -0.08 12.56 12.36
CA ALA A 311 1.17 12.09 12.95
C ALA A 311 1.55 10.64 12.51
N TYR A 312 0.59 9.79 12.14
CA TYR A 312 0.87 8.46 11.59
C TYR A 312 1.46 8.52 10.18
N ARG A 313 1.04 9.51 9.37
CA ARG A 313 1.65 9.76 8.05
C ARG A 313 3.09 10.21 8.21
N ASP A 314 3.35 11.10 9.16
CA ASP A 314 4.70 11.57 9.48
C ASP A 314 5.59 10.42 9.96
N ALA A 315 5.07 9.53 10.83
CA ALA A 315 5.78 8.34 11.28
C ALA A 315 6.12 7.35 10.14
N LEU A 316 5.30 7.34 9.08
CA LEU A 316 5.56 6.60 7.85
C LEU A 316 6.43 7.36 6.85
N GLY A 317 6.79 8.62 7.09
CA GLY A 317 7.53 9.46 6.15
C GLY A 317 6.72 9.84 4.90
N LEU A 318 5.39 9.83 4.99
CA LEU A 318 4.46 10.25 3.94
C LEU A 318 4.08 11.72 4.15
N THR A 319 5.02 12.64 3.90
CA THR A 319 4.77 14.07 4.05
C THR A 319 4.24 14.65 2.73
N GLU A 320 2.95 14.98 2.71
CA GLU A 320 2.36 15.98 1.80
C GLU A 320 2.18 17.31 2.54
#